data_AF-A0AAW2SXN2-F1
#
_entry.id   AF-A0AAW2SXN2-F1
#
_cell.length_a   1.000
_cell.length_b   1.000
_cell.length_c   1.000
_cell.angle_alpha   90.00
_cell.angle_beta   90.00
_cell.angle_gamma   90.00
#
_symmetry.space_group_name_H-M   'P 1'
#
loop_
_entity.id
_entity.type
_entity.pdbx_description
1 polymer ?
#
loop_
_entity_poly.entity_id
_entity_poly.type
_entity_poly.pdbx_seq_one_letter_code
_entity_poly.pdbx_strand_id
1 'polypeptide(L)'
;MLLPRIELGTFSVCSNPRPSTGSVSWLLNLNASAILETAPPGTATKKPRTLTTDATASAVDSDPNPMRNAFSKYASYLNDLVLFLSVLVNEKRERVVKASRDVTMNSKKVIFQVHRISKNNKEEVLEKAEKDLAAVVDQYISRLVKELQGTDFWKLRRAYSPGVQEYVEAATLCNFCKTGALLNLDQINASLRPLSDPSVEPLQINVLDYLLGLADLTGELMRLAIGRISDGELEFAQKICSFVREIHRELMLIAPKMDDASDMKTKMDVMLQSVMKIENACFSVHVRGSEYIPFLGSEDTNFSLLGVAEIE
;
A
#
# COMPACT_ATOMS: atom_id res chain seq x y z
N MET A 1 9.20 61.07 -0.79
CA MET A 1 8.55 59.90 -1.41
C MET A 1 8.82 58.71 -0.51
N LEU A 2 7.80 58.27 0.23
CA LEU A 2 7.88 57.16 1.17
C LEU A 2 7.77 55.82 0.42
N LEU A 3 8.68 54.89 0.72
CA LEU A 3 8.62 53.49 0.30
C LEU A 3 7.71 52.70 1.26
N PRO A 4 6.91 51.72 0.80
CA PRO A 4 6.12 50.89 1.69
C PRO A 4 6.97 49.78 2.32
N ARG A 5 6.78 49.64 3.63
CA ARG A 5 7.33 48.61 4.52
C ARG A 5 6.59 47.28 4.24
N ILE A 6 7.32 46.23 3.89
CA ILE A 6 6.78 44.87 3.77
C ILE A 6 6.72 44.28 5.18
N GLU A 7 5.53 44.08 5.72
CA GLU A 7 5.31 43.32 6.95
C GLU A 7 5.36 41.82 6.62
N LEU A 8 6.32 41.12 7.23
CA LEU A 8 6.38 39.67 7.24
C LEU A 8 5.30 39.14 8.19
N GLY A 9 4.23 38.60 7.61
CA GLY A 9 3.20 37.88 8.33
C GLY A 9 3.79 36.69 9.09
N THR A 10 3.57 36.70 10.40
CA THR A 10 3.93 35.65 11.35
C THR A 10 3.27 34.32 10.98
N PHE A 11 4.09 33.29 10.72
CA PHE A 11 3.66 31.90 10.66
C PHE A 11 3.10 31.46 12.02
N SER A 12 1.81 31.15 12.09
CA SER A 12 1.21 30.48 13.24
C SER A 12 1.52 28.99 13.15
N VAL A 13 2.53 28.55 13.90
CA VAL A 13 2.79 27.14 14.17
C VAL A 13 1.66 26.62 15.06
N CYS A 14 0.78 25.77 14.53
CA CYS A 14 -0.14 24.98 15.34
C CYS A 14 0.68 23.93 16.11
N SER A 15 1.11 24.32 17.31
CA SER A 15 1.71 23.48 18.33
C SER A 15 0.69 22.46 18.82
N ASN A 16 0.84 21.20 18.43
CA ASN A 16 0.10 20.10 19.02
C ASN A 16 0.68 19.79 20.42
N PRO A 17 -0.08 19.88 21.52
CA PRO A 17 0.46 19.58 22.84
C PRO A 17 0.63 18.07 23.02
N ARG A 18 1.86 17.64 23.35
CA ARG A 18 2.10 16.31 23.90
C ARG A 18 1.44 16.20 25.28
N PRO A 19 0.74 15.11 25.63
CA PRO A 19 0.54 14.76 27.02
C PRO A 19 1.82 14.11 27.56
N SER A 20 2.41 14.76 28.56
CA SER A 20 3.47 14.23 29.42
C SER A 20 2.95 13.05 30.26
N THR A 21 3.66 11.92 30.16
CA THR A 21 3.91 10.93 31.22
C THR A 21 2.81 10.70 32.26
N GLY A 22 1.95 9.72 31.98
CA GLY A 22 1.16 8.99 32.96
C GLY A 22 1.07 7.55 32.51
N SER A 23 1.84 6.67 33.16
CA SER A 23 1.88 5.24 32.89
C SER A 23 0.49 4.62 33.11
N VAL A 24 -0.20 4.23 32.04
CA VAL A 24 -1.25 3.21 32.08
C VAL A 24 -1.09 2.32 30.85
N SER A 25 -0.28 1.28 31.02
CA SER A 25 -0.18 0.16 30.09
C SER A 25 -1.49 -0.63 30.12
N TRP A 26 -2.39 -0.35 29.16
CA TRP A 26 -3.43 -1.32 28.79
C TRP A 26 -2.90 -2.17 27.65
N LEU A 27 -2.19 -3.23 28.03
CA LEU A 27 -1.86 -4.36 27.16
C LEU A 27 -3.16 -4.99 26.63
N LEU A 28 -3.52 -4.70 25.39
CA LEU A 28 -4.35 -5.60 24.59
C LEU A 28 -3.50 -6.80 24.17
N ASN A 29 -3.27 -7.72 25.10
CA ASN A 29 -2.80 -9.06 24.79
C ASN A 29 -4.03 -9.95 24.57
N LEU A 30 -4.58 -9.95 23.35
CA LEU A 30 -5.51 -11.01 22.94
C LEU A 30 -4.69 -12.23 22.52
N ASN A 31 -4.55 -13.18 23.43
CA ASN A 31 -3.94 -14.46 23.14
C ASN A 31 -4.95 -15.33 22.36
N ALA A 32 -4.84 -15.32 21.03
CA ALA A 32 -5.60 -16.21 20.16
C ALA A 32 -4.82 -17.52 19.97
N SER A 33 -5.08 -18.52 20.82
CA SER A 33 -4.68 -19.91 20.56
C SER A 33 -5.46 -20.84 21.48
N ALA A 34 -6.36 -21.65 20.88
CA ALA A 34 -6.61 -23.06 21.20
C ALA A 34 -8.04 -23.48 20.81
N ILE A 35 -8.28 -23.80 19.53
CA ILE A 35 -9.28 -24.82 19.15
C ILE A 35 -8.75 -25.55 17.90
N LEU A 36 -8.06 -26.67 18.11
CA LEU A 36 -8.08 -27.82 17.20
C LEU A 36 -7.55 -29.05 17.95
N GLU A 37 -8.41 -30.04 18.18
CA GLU A 37 -8.20 -31.47 17.87
C GLU A 37 -9.09 -32.41 18.71
N THR A 38 -9.67 -33.37 18.01
CA THR A 38 -10.55 -34.44 18.48
C THR A 38 -9.78 -35.74 18.76
N ALA A 39 -10.22 -36.49 19.80
CA ALA A 39 -9.78 -37.78 20.41
C ALA A 39 -9.43 -38.97 19.46
N PRO A 40 -8.83 -40.15 19.86
CA PRO A 40 -9.17 -41.05 21.03
C PRO A 40 -7.97 -41.89 21.62
N PRO A 41 -8.14 -43.13 22.18
CA PRO A 41 -8.48 -43.48 23.58
C PRO A 41 -7.39 -44.26 24.38
N GLY A 42 -7.50 -44.35 25.72
CA GLY A 42 -6.94 -45.48 26.50
C GLY A 42 -6.13 -45.21 27.79
N THR A 43 -6.75 -45.53 28.94
CA THR A 43 -6.20 -46.12 30.19
C THR A 43 -5.14 -45.43 31.08
N ALA A 44 -5.64 -45.00 32.26
CA ALA A 44 -5.19 -45.35 33.63
C ALA A 44 -3.92 -44.75 34.30
N THR A 45 -4.22 -43.85 35.26
CA THR A 45 -3.69 -43.75 36.65
C THR A 45 -2.28 -43.24 36.95
N LYS A 46 -2.19 -42.06 37.61
CA LYS A 46 -1.92 -41.90 39.06
C LYS A 46 -1.99 -40.41 39.49
N LYS A 47 -2.82 -40.12 40.50
CA LYS A 47 -2.91 -38.83 41.22
C LYS A 47 -1.79 -38.69 42.26
N PRO A 48 -1.50 -37.45 42.70
CA PRO A 48 -1.43 -37.17 44.14
C PRO A 48 -2.52 -36.18 44.59
N ARG A 49 -2.86 -36.35 45.87
CA ARG A 49 -3.96 -35.81 46.68
C ARG A 49 -3.78 -34.32 47.04
N THR A 50 -4.78 -33.50 46.73
CA THR A 50 -5.72 -32.74 47.60
C THR A 50 -5.15 -31.62 48.50
N LEU A 51 -5.65 -30.41 48.25
CA LEU A 51 -6.30 -29.64 49.30
C LEU A 51 -7.70 -29.24 48.80
N THR A 52 -8.68 -29.79 49.50
CA THR A 52 -10.12 -29.69 49.35
C THR A 52 -10.64 -28.30 49.73
N THR A 53 -11.61 -27.79 48.98
CA THR A 53 -12.87 -27.33 49.57
C THR A 53 -13.99 -27.62 48.58
N ASP A 54 -14.97 -28.33 49.10
CA ASP A 54 -16.04 -28.99 48.37
C ASP A 54 -17.01 -28.02 47.71
N ALA A 55 -17.53 -28.47 46.57
CA ALA A 55 -18.76 -27.99 46.01
C ALA A 55 -19.89 -28.17 47.04
N THR A 56 -20.46 -27.06 47.48
CA THR A 56 -21.85 -27.01 47.95
C THR A 56 -22.65 -26.29 46.89
N ALA A 57 -23.38 -27.10 46.11
CA ALA A 57 -24.58 -26.62 45.46
C ALA A 57 -25.57 -26.29 46.59
N SER A 58 -25.66 -25.02 46.97
CA SER A 58 -26.73 -24.52 47.82
C SER A 58 -26.83 -23.01 47.71
N ALA A 59 -28.06 -22.58 47.39
CA ALA A 59 -28.65 -21.30 47.70
C ALA A 59 -28.05 -20.05 47.04
N VAL A 60 -28.91 -19.42 46.23
CA VAL A 60 -29.15 -17.98 46.23
C VAL A 60 -28.81 -17.39 47.60
N ASP A 61 -27.66 -16.73 47.73
CA ASP A 61 -27.41 -15.86 48.87
C ASP A 61 -26.98 -14.50 48.32
N SER A 62 -27.95 -13.58 48.39
CA SER A 62 -27.80 -12.18 48.09
C SER A 62 -26.81 -11.57 49.06
N ASP A 63 -25.54 -11.47 48.65
CA ASP A 63 -24.56 -10.65 49.34
C ASP A 63 -25.14 -9.21 49.39
N PRO A 64 -25.54 -8.70 50.57
CA PRO A 64 -26.42 -7.53 50.68
C PRO A 64 -25.64 -6.23 50.56
N ASN A 65 -24.38 -6.27 50.11
CA ASN A 65 -23.62 -5.06 49.85
C ASN A 65 -24.13 -4.42 48.55
N PRO A 66 -24.90 -3.31 48.63
CA PRO A 66 -25.50 -2.70 47.44
C PRO A 66 -24.44 -2.23 46.44
N MET A 67 -23.23 -1.92 46.92
CA MET A 67 -22.09 -1.54 46.10
C MET A 67 -21.59 -2.69 45.24
N ARG A 68 -21.41 -3.91 45.77
CA ARG A 68 -20.98 -5.06 44.95
C ARG A 68 -22.00 -5.38 43.87
N ASN A 69 -23.29 -5.34 44.20
CA ASN A 69 -24.35 -5.59 43.24
C ASN A 69 -24.41 -4.52 42.14
N ALA A 70 -24.17 -3.24 42.48
CA ALA A 70 -24.06 -2.17 41.50
C ALA A 70 -22.83 -2.36 40.58
N PHE A 71 -21.65 -2.65 41.13
CA PHE A 71 -20.43 -2.83 40.34
C PHE A 71 -20.47 -4.09 39.46
N SER A 72 -21.12 -5.17 39.90
CA SER A 72 -21.38 -6.33 39.04
C SER A 72 -22.27 -5.98 37.84
N LYS A 73 -23.29 -5.12 38.04
CA LYS A 73 -24.13 -4.63 36.93
C LYS A 73 -23.36 -3.70 35.98
N TYR A 74 -22.46 -2.87 36.50
CA TYR A 74 -21.59 -2.04 35.65
C TYR A 74 -20.63 -2.91 34.84
N ALA A 75 -20.04 -3.94 35.44
CA ALA A 75 -19.16 -4.87 34.74
C ALA A 75 -19.89 -5.62 33.62
N SER A 76 -21.12 -6.10 33.87
CA SER A 76 -21.92 -6.75 32.82
C SER A 76 -22.27 -5.79 31.70
N TYR A 77 -22.72 -4.57 32.02
CA TYR A 77 -23.02 -3.55 31.02
C TYR A 77 -21.79 -3.18 30.17
N LEU A 78 -20.63 -3.01 30.79
CA LEU A 78 -19.39 -2.71 30.08
C LEU A 78 -18.97 -3.89 29.18
N ASN A 79 -19.12 -5.14 29.63
CA ASN A 79 -18.82 -6.31 28.80
C ASN A 79 -19.75 -6.38 27.59
N ASP A 80 -21.05 -6.16 27.76
CA ASP A 80 -22.02 -6.14 26.66
C ASP A 80 -21.72 -5.00 25.68
N LEU A 81 -21.38 -3.82 26.20
CA LEU A 81 -21.00 -2.66 25.39
C LEU A 81 -19.70 -2.92 24.60
N VAL A 82 -18.68 -3.51 25.24
CA VAL A 82 -17.40 -3.86 24.60
C VAL A 82 -17.61 -4.93 23.55
N LEU A 83 -18.43 -5.95 23.82
CA LEU A 83 -18.76 -7.00 22.86
C LEU A 83 -19.48 -6.40 21.64
N PHE A 84 -20.50 -5.58 21.87
CA PHE A 84 -21.24 -4.90 20.81
C PHE A 84 -20.32 -3.99 19.98
N LEU A 85 -19.48 -3.18 20.63
CA LEU A 85 -18.53 -2.31 19.95
C LEU A 85 -17.51 -3.11 19.14
N SER A 86 -17.01 -4.23 19.68
CA SER A 86 -16.08 -5.13 18.99
C SER A 86 -16.69 -5.71 17.71
N VAL A 87 -17.95 -6.18 17.79
CA VAL A 87 -18.69 -6.68 16.63
C VAL A 87 -18.84 -5.59 15.56
N LEU A 88 -19.32 -4.40 15.93
CA LEU A 88 -19.50 -3.30 14.99
C LEU A 88 -18.18 -2.85 14.32
N VAL A 89 -17.09 -2.76 15.09
CA VAL A 89 -15.77 -2.41 14.57
C VAL A 89 -15.27 -3.48 13.59
N ASN A 90 -15.46 -4.76 13.90
CA ASN A 90 -15.06 -5.84 13.01
C ASN A 90 -15.86 -5.83 11.70
N GLU A 91 -17.19 -5.66 11.75
CA GLU A 91 -18.02 -5.54 10.55
C GLU A 91 -17.58 -4.37 9.66
N LYS A 92 -17.30 -3.21 10.27
CA LYS A 92 -16.79 -2.04 9.53
C LYS A 92 -15.43 -2.34 8.90
N ARG A 93 -14.51 -2.95 9.65
CA ARG A 93 -13.20 -3.37 9.14
C ARG A 93 -13.35 -4.30 7.94
N GLU A 94 -14.25 -5.27 8.00
CA GLU A 94 -14.50 -6.19 6.88
C GLU A 94 -15.01 -5.47 5.62
N ARG A 95 -15.91 -4.48 5.76
CA ARG A 95 -16.36 -3.66 4.62
C ARG A 95 -15.22 -2.84 4.02
N VAL A 96 -14.37 -2.25 4.85
CA VAL A 96 -13.17 -1.51 4.40
C VAL A 96 -12.19 -2.44 3.68
N VAL A 97 -11.94 -3.65 4.20
CA VAL A 97 -11.08 -4.65 3.52
C VAL A 97 -11.65 -5.01 2.15
N LYS A 98 -12.97 -5.22 2.04
CA LYS A 98 -13.62 -5.52 0.76
C LYS A 98 -13.45 -4.36 -0.24
N ALA A 99 -13.75 -3.14 0.19
CA ALA A 99 -13.56 -1.95 -0.66
C ALA A 99 -12.09 -1.77 -1.08
N SER A 100 -11.14 -1.99 -0.17
CA SER A 100 -9.71 -1.95 -0.48
C SER A 100 -9.29 -2.97 -1.52
N ARG A 101 -9.83 -4.20 -1.45
CA ARG A 101 -9.55 -5.25 -2.43
C ARG A 101 -10.08 -4.89 -3.81
N ASP A 102 -11.26 -4.27 -3.87
CA ASP A 102 -11.83 -3.78 -5.13
C ASP A 102 -10.95 -2.70 -5.75
N VAL A 103 -10.41 -1.77 -4.94
CA VAL A 103 -9.42 -0.77 -5.40
C VAL A 103 -8.18 -1.48 -5.93
N THR A 104 -7.54 -2.36 -5.16
CA THR A 104 -6.34 -3.11 -5.59
C THR A 104 -6.58 -3.82 -6.93
N MET A 105 -7.69 -4.56 -7.04
CA MET A 105 -7.99 -5.33 -8.25
C MET A 105 -8.11 -4.45 -9.49
N ASN A 106 -8.74 -3.29 -9.38
CA ASN A 106 -8.96 -2.43 -10.53
C ASN A 106 -7.76 -1.52 -10.83
N SER A 107 -6.98 -1.10 -9.82
CA SER A 107 -5.67 -0.47 -10.03
C SER A 107 -4.71 -1.39 -10.78
N LYS A 108 -4.68 -2.70 -10.46
CA LYS A 108 -3.92 -3.70 -11.22
C LYS A 108 -4.31 -3.75 -12.69
N LYS A 109 -5.61 -3.68 -13.00
CA LYS A 109 -6.08 -3.66 -14.39
C LYS A 109 -5.55 -2.43 -15.14
N VAL A 110 -5.51 -1.27 -14.48
CA VAL A 110 -4.89 -0.06 -15.05
C VAL A 110 -3.41 -0.28 -15.33
N ILE A 111 -2.66 -0.83 -14.37
CA ILE A 111 -1.23 -1.15 -14.54
C ILE A 111 -1.02 -2.10 -15.73
N PHE A 112 -1.80 -3.19 -15.82
CA PHE A 112 -1.74 -4.11 -16.95
C PHE A 112 -2.13 -3.46 -18.28
N GLN A 113 -3.05 -2.50 -18.27
CA GLN A 113 -3.41 -1.74 -19.46
C GLN A 113 -2.23 -0.86 -19.90
N VAL A 114 -1.55 -0.17 -18.98
CA VAL A 114 -0.35 0.64 -19.29
C VAL A 114 0.79 -0.20 -19.87
N HIS A 115 0.98 -1.44 -19.40
CA HIS A 115 2.00 -2.34 -19.95
C HIS A 115 1.78 -2.77 -21.41
N ARG A 116 0.61 -2.48 -21.98
CA ARG A 116 0.31 -2.74 -23.40
C ARG A 116 0.83 -1.64 -24.33
N ILE A 117 1.42 -0.57 -23.79
CA ILE A 117 2.05 0.47 -24.59
C ILE A 117 3.07 -0.17 -25.52
N SER A 118 3.04 0.27 -26.77
CA SER A 118 4.00 0.02 -27.82
C SER A 118 4.23 1.32 -28.60
N LYS A 119 5.21 1.33 -29.50
CA LYS A 119 5.52 2.47 -30.36
C LYS A 119 4.31 3.02 -31.16
N ASN A 120 3.35 2.16 -31.50
CA ASN A 120 2.27 2.50 -32.43
C ASN A 120 0.91 2.76 -31.77
N ASN A 121 0.75 2.47 -30.48
CA ASN A 121 -0.54 2.53 -29.79
C ASN A 121 -0.48 3.28 -28.45
N LYS A 122 0.62 4.02 -28.20
CA LYS A 122 0.88 4.68 -26.92
C LYS A 122 -0.29 5.58 -26.49
N GLU A 123 -0.74 6.47 -27.37
CA GLU A 123 -1.84 7.40 -27.08
C GLU A 123 -3.15 6.67 -26.75
N GLU A 124 -3.55 5.68 -27.57
CA GLU A 124 -4.79 4.92 -27.37
C GLU A 124 -4.76 4.13 -26.05
N VAL A 125 -3.64 3.48 -25.76
CA VAL A 125 -3.46 2.71 -24.53
C VAL A 125 -3.52 3.61 -23.31
N LEU A 126 -2.87 4.78 -23.37
CA LEU A 126 -2.89 5.75 -22.29
C LEU A 126 -4.27 6.37 -22.10
N GLU A 127 -4.97 6.75 -23.15
CA GLU A 127 -6.34 7.29 -23.05
C GLU A 127 -7.27 6.28 -22.36
N LYS A 128 -7.16 5.00 -22.72
CA LYS A 128 -7.91 3.94 -22.05
C LYS A 128 -7.51 3.76 -20.58
N ALA A 129 -6.21 3.75 -20.29
CA ALA A 129 -5.71 3.64 -18.91
C ALA A 129 -6.19 4.81 -18.04
N GLU A 130 -6.26 6.03 -18.58
CA GLU A 130 -6.78 7.21 -17.89
C GLU A 130 -8.27 7.09 -17.60
N LYS A 131 -9.07 6.60 -18.56
CA LYS A 131 -10.50 6.32 -18.34
C LYS A 131 -10.70 5.24 -17.27
N ASP A 132 -9.92 4.16 -17.33
CA ASP A 132 -9.97 3.08 -16.35
C ASP A 132 -9.56 3.59 -14.95
N LEU A 133 -8.53 4.45 -14.87
CA LEU A 133 -8.09 5.08 -13.62
C LEU A 133 -9.14 6.04 -13.04
N ALA A 134 -9.79 6.84 -13.89
CA ALA A 134 -10.91 7.69 -13.46
C ALA A 134 -12.06 6.84 -12.90
N ALA A 135 -12.41 5.71 -13.55
CA ALA A 135 -13.39 4.79 -13.02
C ALA A 135 -12.96 4.18 -11.67
N VAL A 136 -11.65 3.95 -11.44
CA VAL A 136 -11.14 3.53 -10.13
C VAL A 136 -11.44 4.56 -9.05
N VAL A 137 -11.22 5.83 -9.36
CA VAL A 137 -11.48 6.96 -8.46
C VAL A 137 -12.99 7.07 -8.18
N ASP A 138 -13.80 7.14 -9.22
CA ASP A 138 -15.24 7.43 -9.12
C ASP A 138 -16.04 6.30 -8.44
N GLN A 139 -15.64 5.04 -8.67
CA GLN A 139 -16.39 3.88 -8.19
C GLN A 139 -15.80 3.30 -6.90
N TYR A 140 -14.50 2.99 -6.90
CA TYR A 140 -13.89 2.19 -5.83
C TYR A 140 -13.28 3.04 -4.73
N ILE A 141 -12.54 4.11 -5.08
CA ILE A 141 -12.03 5.05 -4.07
C ILE A 141 -13.20 5.78 -3.42
N SER A 142 -14.19 6.25 -4.18
CA SER A 142 -15.41 6.86 -3.62
C SER A 142 -16.11 5.94 -2.61
N ARG A 143 -16.25 4.65 -2.92
CA ARG A 143 -16.81 3.66 -1.99
C ARG A 143 -15.94 3.49 -0.74
N LEU A 144 -14.62 3.42 -0.89
CA LEU A 144 -13.70 3.34 0.23
C LEU A 144 -13.80 4.57 1.14
N VAL A 145 -13.86 5.77 0.56
CA VAL A 145 -14.06 7.03 1.28
C VAL A 145 -15.33 6.98 2.12
N LYS A 146 -16.46 6.53 1.53
CA LYS A 146 -17.74 6.37 2.24
C LYS A 146 -17.65 5.43 3.43
N GLU A 147 -17.00 4.27 3.28
CA GLU A 147 -16.82 3.32 4.39
C GLU A 147 -15.92 3.89 5.50
N LEU A 148 -14.99 4.80 5.19
CA LEU A 148 -14.11 5.43 6.16
C LEU A 148 -14.74 6.62 6.91
N GLN A 149 -15.91 7.11 6.46
CA GLN A 149 -16.60 8.24 7.11
C GLN A 149 -16.93 7.96 8.58
N GLY A 150 -16.84 9.02 9.41
CA GLY A 150 -17.24 8.99 10.82
C GLY A 150 -16.37 8.11 11.71
N THR A 151 -15.12 7.82 11.32
CA THR A 151 -14.20 7.01 12.12
C THR A 151 -12.80 7.58 12.06
N ASP A 152 -12.05 7.36 13.14
CA ASP A 152 -10.60 7.49 13.18
C ASP A 152 -9.95 6.63 12.08
N PHE A 153 -9.81 7.17 10.87
CA PHE A 153 -9.34 6.44 9.68
C PHE A 153 -8.00 5.74 9.94
N TRP A 154 -7.14 6.33 10.77
CA TRP A 154 -5.85 5.78 11.17
C TRP A 154 -5.95 4.39 11.82
N LYS A 155 -7.04 4.10 12.57
CA LYS A 155 -7.27 2.77 13.20
C LYS A 155 -7.47 1.66 12.15
N LEU A 156 -8.02 2.03 11.00
CA LEU A 156 -8.31 1.11 9.89
C LEU A 156 -7.25 1.16 8.80
N ARG A 157 -6.13 1.87 8.99
CA ARG A 157 -5.07 2.00 7.98
C ARG A 157 -4.64 0.65 7.41
N ARG A 158 -4.40 -0.35 8.25
CA ARG A 158 -3.99 -1.69 7.79
C ARG A 158 -5.03 -2.38 6.89
N ALA A 159 -6.30 -2.00 6.98
CA ALA A 159 -7.37 -2.58 6.16
C ALA A 159 -7.44 -2.00 4.75
N TYR A 160 -7.10 -0.71 4.57
CA TYR A 160 -7.20 -0.03 3.26
C TYR A 160 -5.87 0.30 2.59
N SER A 161 -4.77 0.32 3.37
CA SER A 161 -3.44 0.68 2.91
C SER A 161 -3.00 -0.09 1.65
N PRO A 162 -3.24 -1.41 1.51
CA PRO A 162 -2.91 -2.13 0.27
C PRO A 162 -3.64 -1.60 -0.97
N GLY A 163 -4.92 -1.21 -0.85
CA GLY A 163 -5.66 -0.62 -1.95
C GLY A 163 -5.14 0.75 -2.35
N VAL A 164 -4.81 1.58 -1.36
CA VAL A 164 -4.28 2.92 -1.58
C VAL A 164 -2.89 2.89 -2.22
N GLN A 165 -2.00 2.01 -1.75
CA GLN A 165 -0.65 1.84 -2.33
C GLN A 165 -0.73 1.44 -3.81
N GLU A 166 -1.55 0.46 -4.15
CA GLU A 166 -1.74 0.02 -5.54
C GLU A 166 -2.37 1.11 -6.43
N TYR A 167 -3.29 1.92 -5.88
CA TYR A 167 -3.82 3.08 -6.60
C TYR A 167 -2.74 4.14 -6.86
N VAL A 168 -1.89 4.44 -5.88
CA VAL A 168 -0.76 5.37 -6.05
C VAL A 168 0.18 4.86 -7.14
N GLU A 169 0.52 3.57 -7.12
CA GLU A 169 1.35 2.91 -8.14
C GLU A 169 0.73 3.07 -9.54
N ALA A 170 -0.56 2.75 -9.70
CA ALA A 170 -1.25 2.89 -10.98
C ALA A 170 -1.30 4.36 -11.48
N ALA A 171 -1.62 5.30 -10.59
CA ALA A 171 -1.74 6.71 -10.93
C ALA A 171 -0.39 7.33 -11.32
N THR A 172 0.66 7.03 -10.56
CA THR A 172 2.02 7.51 -10.82
C THR A 172 2.61 6.88 -12.09
N LEU A 173 2.35 5.59 -12.35
CA LEU A 173 2.76 4.92 -13.58
C LEU A 173 2.12 5.54 -14.81
N CYS A 174 0.80 5.77 -14.76
CA CYS A 174 0.06 6.41 -15.85
C CYS A 174 0.59 7.83 -16.11
N ASN A 175 0.77 8.64 -15.06
CA ASN A 175 1.30 9.99 -15.18
C ASN A 175 2.72 10.02 -15.75
N PHE A 176 3.60 9.13 -15.31
CA PHE A 176 4.95 9.03 -15.84
C PHE A 176 4.93 8.69 -17.34
N CYS A 177 4.12 7.72 -17.77
CA CYS A 177 4.06 7.33 -19.19
C CYS A 177 3.51 8.45 -20.09
N LYS A 178 2.63 9.31 -19.55
CA LYS A 178 2.04 10.45 -20.26
C LYS A 178 2.96 11.67 -20.29
N THR A 179 3.56 12.03 -19.15
CA THR A 179 4.24 13.32 -18.96
C THR A 179 5.75 13.21 -18.79
N GLY A 180 6.25 12.01 -18.44
CA GLY A 180 7.64 11.80 -18.02
C GLY A 180 7.96 12.30 -16.61
N ALA A 181 6.96 12.74 -15.83
CA ALA A 181 7.14 13.32 -14.51
C ALA A 181 6.47 12.50 -13.39
N LEU A 182 6.92 12.72 -12.15
CA LEU A 182 6.31 12.15 -10.96
C LEU A 182 5.02 12.89 -10.60
N LEU A 183 3.94 12.13 -10.40
CA LEU A 183 2.69 12.65 -9.83
C LEU A 183 2.85 12.71 -8.30
N ASN A 184 2.95 13.91 -7.74
CA ASN A 184 3.24 14.10 -6.32
C ASN A 184 2.01 13.89 -5.42
N LEU A 185 2.24 13.71 -4.12
CA LEU A 185 1.20 13.44 -3.14
C LEU A 185 0.11 14.53 -3.10
N ASP A 186 0.49 15.80 -3.19
CA ASP A 186 -0.45 16.92 -3.16
C ASP A 186 -1.37 16.92 -4.38
N GLN A 187 -0.84 16.58 -5.56
CA GLN A 187 -1.62 16.42 -6.78
C GLN A 187 -2.62 15.27 -6.67
N ILE A 188 -2.19 14.11 -6.14
CA ILE A 188 -3.10 12.97 -5.93
C ILE A 188 -4.20 13.35 -4.93
N ASN A 189 -3.83 13.89 -3.77
CA ASN A 189 -4.81 14.30 -2.77
C ASN A 189 -5.76 15.38 -3.30
N ALA A 190 -5.29 16.32 -4.12
CA ALA A 190 -6.14 17.30 -4.78
C ALA A 190 -7.20 16.66 -5.69
N SER A 191 -6.85 15.59 -6.43
CA SER A 191 -7.81 14.85 -7.25
C SER A 191 -8.85 14.06 -6.44
N LEU A 192 -8.53 13.68 -5.21
CA LEU A 192 -9.43 12.90 -4.33
C LEU A 192 -10.34 13.77 -3.47
N ARG A 193 -9.99 15.04 -3.24
CA ARG A 193 -10.80 16.00 -2.45
C ARG A 193 -12.27 16.06 -2.88
N PRO A 194 -12.63 16.10 -4.18
CA PRO A 194 -14.03 16.18 -4.61
C PRO A 194 -14.89 14.96 -4.23
N LEU A 195 -14.28 13.83 -3.90
CA LEU A 195 -15.00 12.63 -3.48
C LEU A 195 -15.54 12.71 -2.06
N SER A 196 -15.02 13.65 -1.27
CA SER A 196 -15.40 13.81 0.13
C SER A 196 -16.49 14.87 0.27
N ASP A 197 -17.43 14.64 1.18
CA ASP A 197 -18.43 15.64 1.53
C ASP A 197 -17.73 16.85 2.18
N PRO A 198 -18.03 18.11 1.79
CA PRO A 198 -17.50 19.30 2.45
C PRO A 198 -17.68 19.31 3.97
N SER A 199 -18.67 18.60 4.53
CA SER A 199 -18.91 18.50 5.96
C SER A 199 -18.05 17.45 6.68
N VAL A 200 -17.23 16.68 5.95
CA VAL A 200 -16.43 15.58 6.49
C VAL A 200 -14.96 15.80 6.12
N GLU A 201 -14.05 15.43 7.03
CA GLU A 201 -12.62 15.49 6.73
C GLU A 201 -12.30 14.56 5.54
N PRO A 202 -11.71 15.08 4.46
CA PRO A 202 -11.51 14.31 3.24
C PRO A 202 -10.48 13.20 3.47
N LEU A 203 -10.65 12.08 2.74
CA LEU A 203 -9.60 11.07 2.71
C LEU A 203 -8.33 11.70 2.12
N GLN A 204 -7.28 11.76 2.93
CA GLN A 204 -5.95 12.13 2.49
C GLN A 204 -5.08 10.89 2.51
N ILE A 205 -4.48 10.56 1.36
CA ILE A 205 -3.42 9.58 1.29
C ILE A 205 -2.29 10.07 2.18
N ASN A 206 -1.90 9.22 3.13
CA ASN A 206 -0.79 9.49 4.02
C ASN A 206 0.54 9.32 3.27
N VAL A 207 1.56 10.08 3.70
CA VAL A 207 2.93 10.03 3.19
C VAL A 207 3.47 8.60 3.16
N LEU A 208 3.21 7.80 4.20
CA LEU A 208 3.69 6.41 4.25
C LEU A 208 3.11 5.54 3.13
N ASP A 209 1.81 5.64 2.85
CA ASP A 209 1.16 4.87 1.78
C ASP A 209 1.61 5.34 0.40
N TYR A 210 1.84 6.65 0.24
CA TYR A 210 2.39 7.20 -0.99
C TYR A 210 3.81 6.70 -1.27
N LEU A 211 4.71 6.74 -0.28
CA LEU A 211 6.09 6.29 -0.44
C LEU A 211 6.18 4.79 -0.73
N LEU A 212 5.33 3.97 -0.09
CA LEU A 212 5.29 2.53 -0.35
C LEU A 212 4.77 2.21 -1.77
N GLY A 213 3.71 2.90 -2.23
CA GLY A 213 3.24 2.77 -3.62
C GLY A 213 4.25 3.28 -4.64
N LEU A 214 4.98 4.35 -4.33
CA LEU A 214 6.07 4.86 -5.17
C LEU A 214 7.24 3.87 -5.26
N ALA A 215 7.49 3.11 -4.20
CA ALA A 215 8.51 2.08 -4.24
C ALA A 215 8.09 0.92 -5.15
N ASP A 216 6.82 0.49 -5.12
CA ASP A 216 6.30 -0.55 -6.02
C ASP A 216 6.29 -0.10 -7.49
N LEU A 217 5.97 1.18 -7.77
CA LEU A 217 6.08 1.79 -9.10
C LEU A 217 7.41 1.48 -9.79
N THR A 218 8.52 1.48 -9.04
CA THR A 218 9.85 1.24 -9.62
C THR A 218 9.98 -0.15 -10.23
N GLY A 219 9.29 -1.15 -9.66
CA GLY A 219 9.22 -2.50 -10.20
C GLY A 219 8.45 -2.54 -11.52
N GLU A 220 7.32 -1.85 -11.60
CA GLU A 220 6.52 -1.77 -12.83
C GLU A 220 7.23 -0.96 -13.92
N LEU A 221 7.94 0.11 -13.55
CA LEU A 221 8.80 0.86 -14.48
C LEU A 221 9.94 0.00 -15.02
N MET A 222 10.56 -0.84 -14.20
CA MET A 222 11.56 -1.79 -14.67
C MET A 222 10.95 -2.81 -15.65
N ARG A 223 9.77 -3.37 -15.35
CA ARG A 223 9.07 -4.28 -16.28
C ARG A 223 8.77 -3.58 -17.62
N LEU A 224 8.30 -2.34 -17.57
CA LEU A 224 8.05 -1.53 -18.75
C LEU A 224 9.34 -1.31 -19.54
N ALA A 225 10.42 -0.89 -18.89
CA ALA A 225 11.71 -0.64 -19.53
C ALA A 225 12.25 -1.87 -20.26
N ILE A 226 12.20 -3.06 -19.65
CA ILE A 226 12.62 -4.31 -20.31
C ILE A 226 11.78 -4.60 -21.56
N GLY A 227 10.46 -4.37 -21.51
CA GLY A 227 9.58 -4.48 -22.67
C GLY A 227 9.97 -3.49 -23.77
N ARG A 228 10.24 -2.23 -23.41
CA ARG A 228 10.63 -1.18 -24.36
C ARG A 228 12.01 -1.42 -24.98
N ILE A 229 12.96 -1.99 -24.24
CA ILE A 229 14.27 -2.41 -24.77
C ILE A 229 14.09 -3.49 -25.83
N SER A 230 13.22 -4.47 -25.57
CA SER A 230 12.90 -5.54 -26.53
C SER A 230 12.29 -5.00 -27.83
N ASP A 231 11.52 -3.91 -27.74
CA ASP A 231 10.93 -3.21 -28.88
C ASP A 231 11.90 -2.22 -29.57
N GLY A 232 13.16 -2.13 -29.12
CA GLY A 232 14.18 -1.24 -29.68
C GLY A 232 14.09 0.22 -29.21
N GLU A 233 13.21 0.55 -28.24
CA GLU A 233 13.01 1.90 -27.72
C GLU A 233 14.00 2.25 -26.57
N LEU A 234 15.30 2.20 -26.88
CA LEU A 234 16.37 2.37 -25.89
C LEU A 234 16.35 3.74 -25.19
N GLU A 235 16.02 4.82 -25.90
CA GLU A 235 15.95 6.16 -25.31
C GLU A 235 14.87 6.25 -24.23
N PHE A 236 13.73 5.58 -24.45
CA PHE A 236 12.65 5.58 -23.46
C PHE A 236 13.01 4.71 -22.25
N ALA A 237 13.68 3.58 -22.46
CA ALA A 237 14.21 2.76 -21.37
C ALA A 237 15.27 3.51 -20.53
N GLN A 238 16.12 4.33 -21.16
CA GLN A 238 17.07 5.19 -20.46
C GLN A 238 16.36 6.26 -19.62
N LYS A 239 15.31 6.90 -20.16
CA LYS A 239 14.46 7.85 -19.39
C LYS A 239 13.86 7.18 -18.15
N ILE A 240 13.34 5.96 -18.30
CA ILE A 240 12.83 5.17 -17.17
C ILE A 240 13.95 4.91 -16.16
N CYS A 241 15.13 4.48 -16.61
CA CYS A 241 16.27 4.23 -15.74
C CYS A 241 16.66 5.46 -14.90
N SER A 242 16.78 6.63 -15.55
CA SER A 242 17.07 7.90 -14.87
C SER A 242 16.02 8.22 -13.81
N PHE A 243 14.74 8.08 -14.14
CA PHE A 243 13.65 8.35 -13.22
C PHE A 243 13.65 7.41 -12.00
N VAL A 244 13.84 6.11 -12.21
CA VAL A 244 13.91 5.13 -11.10
C VAL A 244 15.15 5.41 -10.22
N ARG A 245 16.28 5.81 -10.81
CA ARG A 245 17.48 6.20 -10.07
C ARG A 245 17.25 7.43 -9.19
N GLU A 246 16.51 8.42 -9.69
CA GLU A 246 16.14 9.60 -8.91
C GLU A 246 15.25 9.23 -7.72
N ILE A 247 14.20 8.43 -7.94
CA ILE A 247 13.34 7.93 -6.86
C ILE A 247 14.17 7.17 -5.80
N HIS A 248 15.05 6.27 -6.22
CA HIS A 248 15.89 5.50 -5.31
C HIS A 248 16.81 6.41 -4.47
N ARG A 249 17.41 7.44 -5.08
CA ARG A 249 18.27 8.41 -4.37
C ARG A 249 17.51 9.16 -3.29
N GLU A 250 16.31 9.65 -3.61
CA GLU A 250 15.48 10.39 -2.65
C GLU A 250 14.98 9.47 -1.53
N LEU A 251 14.55 8.25 -1.86
CA LEU A 251 14.09 7.28 -0.86
C LEU A 251 15.20 6.81 0.07
N MET A 252 16.46 6.73 -0.38
CA MET A 252 17.59 6.43 0.53
C MET A 252 17.71 7.44 1.69
N LEU A 253 17.30 8.70 1.51
CA LEU A 253 17.32 9.72 2.56
C LEU A 253 16.14 9.61 3.53
N ILE A 254 15.03 8.99 3.08
CA ILE A 254 13.76 8.92 3.80
C ILE A 254 13.59 7.58 4.52
N ALA A 255 13.95 6.47 3.88
CA ALA A 255 13.75 5.12 4.40
C ALA A 255 14.27 4.91 5.85
N PRO A 256 15.43 5.45 6.26
CA PRO A 256 15.91 5.31 7.64
C PRO A 256 15.04 6.03 8.69
N LYS A 257 14.16 6.95 8.27
CA LYS A 257 13.30 7.75 9.15
C LYS A 257 11.89 7.17 9.28
N MET A 258 11.57 6.09 8.58
CA MET A 258 10.23 5.50 8.59
C MET A 258 10.06 4.53 9.77
N ASP A 259 8.96 4.70 10.52
CA ASP A 259 8.51 3.73 11.52
C ASP A 259 7.98 2.48 10.78
N ASP A 260 8.61 1.33 11.01
CA ASP A 260 8.52 0.08 10.24
C ASP A 260 9.45 0.00 9.00
N ALA A 261 10.76 -0.06 9.28
CA ALA A 261 11.80 -0.14 8.27
C ALA A 261 11.85 -1.47 7.50
N SER A 262 11.09 -2.51 7.90
CA SER A 262 11.25 -3.85 7.32
C SER A 262 10.73 -3.94 5.89
N ASP A 263 9.52 -3.43 5.65
CA ASP A 263 8.89 -3.41 4.33
C ASP A 263 9.64 -2.45 3.39
N MET A 264 9.90 -1.23 3.86
CA MET A 264 10.64 -0.24 3.07
C MET A 264 12.06 -0.71 2.74
N LYS A 265 12.78 -1.36 3.68
CA LYS A 265 14.11 -1.92 3.40
C LYS A 265 14.05 -2.95 2.26
N THR A 266 13.09 -3.86 2.32
CA THR A 266 12.89 -4.88 1.27
C THR A 266 12.59 -4.21 -0.06
N LYS A 267 11.73 -3.19 -0.08
CA LYS A 267 11.39 -2.42 -1.28
C LYS A 267 12.61 -1.65 -1.84
N MET A 268 13.47 -1.10 -0.98
CA MET A 268 14.73 -0.46 -1.39
C MET A 268 15.69 -1.46 -2.04
N ASP A 269 15.84 -2.65 -1.47
CA ASP A 269 16.67 -3.71 -2.05
C ASP A 269 16.13 -4.14 -3.44
N VAL A 270 14.81 -4.33 -3.56
CA VAL A 270 14.15 -4.65 -4.85
C VAL A 270 14.29 -3.51 -5.86
N MET A 271 14.20 -2.25 -5.42
CA MET A 271 14.37 -1.09 -6.27
C MET A 271 15.79 -0.99 -6.83
N LEU A 272 16.81 -1.24 -5.99
CA LEU A 272 18.20 -1.30 -6.45
C LEU A 272 18.39 -2.40 -7.51
N GLN A 273 17.83 -3.59 -7.29
CA GLN A 273 17.84 -4.66 -8.29
C GLN A 273 17.11 -4.24 -9.58
N SER A 274 16.04 -3.45 -9.47
CA SER A 274 15.30 -2.93 -10.62
C SER A 274 16.15 -1.98 -11.45
N VAL A 275 16.88 -1.05 -10.80
CA VAL A 275 17.85 -0.17 -11.48
C VAL A 275 18.92 -0.98 -12.22
N MET A 276 19.57 -1.92 -11.52
CA MET A 276 20.63 -2.75 -12.09
C MET A 276 20.15 -3.55 -13.31
N LYS A 277 18.93 -4.08 -13.28
CA LYS A 277 18.34 -4.81 -14.40
C LYS A 277 18.17 -3.93 -15.64
N ILE A 278 17.66 -2.71 -15.47
CA ILE A 278 17.46 -1.78 -16.59
C ILE A 278 18.83 -1.38 -17.18
N GLU A 279 19.79 -1.02 -16.32
CA GLU A 279 21.14 -0.61 -16.73
C GLU A 279 21.86 -1.73 -17.49
N ASN A 280 21.87 -2.95 -16.95
CA ASN A 280 22.50 -4.10 -17.59
C ASN A 280 21.86 -4.45 -18.94
N ALA A 281 20.53 -4.33 -19.04
CA ALA A 281 19.82 -4.55 -20.30
C ALA A 281 20.19 -3.49 -21.34
N CYS A 282 20.21 -2.20 -20.96
CA CYS A 282 20.63 -1.11 -21.84
C CYS A 282 22.09 -1.29 -22.31
N PHE A 283 22.99 -1.62 -21.38
CA PHE A 283 24.41 -1.87 -21.67
C PHE A 283 24.59 -3.05 -22.63
N SER A 284 23.89 -4.16 -22.39
CA SER A 284 23.99 -5.35 -23.23
C SER A 284 23.57 -5.08 -24.67
N VAL A 285 22.52 -4.29 -24.89
CA VAL A 285 22.11 -3.89 -26.25
C VAL A 285 23.13 -2.94 -26.88
N HIS A 286 23.67 -1.98 -26.11
CA HIS A 286 24.68 -1.05 -26.61
C HIS A 286 25.95 -1.76 -27.10
N VAL A 287 26.48 -2.69 -26.29
CA VAL A 287 27.68 -3.47 -26.66
C VAL A 287 27.43 -4.29 -27.93
N ARG A 288 26.32 -5.03 -27.99
CA ARG A 288 25.97 -5.82 -29.20
C ARG A 288 25.77 -4.94 -30.44
N GLY A 289 25.18 -3.76 -30.28
CA GLY A 289 25.03 -2.79 -31.38
C GLY A 289 26.37 -2.23 -31.87
N SER A 290 27.37 -2.15 -31.00
CA SER A 290 28.73 -1.69 -31.35
C SER A 290 29.63 -2.78 -31.96
N GLU A 291 29.34 -4.05 -31.73
CA GLU A 291 30.07 -5.19 -32.32
C GLU A 291 29.73 -5.40 -33.79
N TYR A 292 28.53 -4.99 -34.24
CA TYR A 292 28.08 -5.10 -35.62
C TYR A 292 28.30 -3.77 -36.38
N ILE A 293 29.55 -3.47 -36.70
CA ILE A 293 29.87 -2.50 -37.75
C ILE A 293 29.81 -3.28 -39.07
N PRO A 294 28.83 -3.04 -39.97
CA PRO A 294 28.90 -3.62 -41.30
C PRO A 294 30.19 -3.12 -41.92
N PHE A 295 31.08 -4.05 -42.30
CA PHE A 295 32.25 -3.71 -43.09
C PHE A 295 31.72 -3.02 -44.35
N LEU A 296 31.91 -1.70 -44.45
CA LEU A 296 31.59 -0.92 -45.63
C LEU A 296 32.38 -1.51 -46.80
N GLY A 297 31.76 -2.40 -47.58
CA GLY A 297 32.42 -3.02 -48.72
C GLY A 297 31.85 -4.32 -49.30
N SER A 298 30.84 -4.98 -48.72
CA SER A 298 30.19 -6.09 -49.43
C SER A 298 28.71 -5.79 -49.66
N GLU A 299 28.41 -5.33 -50.87
CA GLU A 299 27.10 -5.45 -51.46
C GLU A 299 26.73 -6.94 -51.49
N ASP A 300 25.91 -7.39 -50.55
CA ASP A 300 25.09 -8.59 -50.74
C ASP A 300 23.83 -8.45 -49.89
N THR A 301 22.82 -7.86 -50.51
CA THR A 301 21.44 -7.96 -50.08
C THR A 301 20.97 -9.40 -50.24
N ASN A 302 21.00 -10.19 -49.16
CA ASN A 302 20.14 -11.35 -49.02
C ASN A 302 19.80 -11.58 -47.54
N PHE A 303 18.70 -10.95 -47.11
CA PHE A 303 18.04 -11.24 -45.86
C PHE A 303 17.33 -12.60 -45.99
N SER A 304 17.76 -13.59 -45.21
CA SER A 304 16.95 -14.76 -44.91
C SER A 304 17.05 -15.06 -43.41
N LEU A 305 16.04 -14.60 -42.67
CA LEU A 305 15.79 -14.97 -41.29
C LEU A 305 15.03 -16.31 -41.29
N LEU A 306 15.75 -17.44 -41.39
CA LEU A 306 15.24 -18.74 -40.94
C LEU A 306 15.97 -19.05 -39.61
N GLY A 307 15.30 -19.15 -38.47
CA GLY A 307 14.25 -20.16 -38.24
C GLY A 307 14.95 -21.40 -37.71
N VAL A 308 15.25 -21.42 -36.41
CA VAL A 308 15.84 -22.58 -35.72
C VAL A 308 14.79 -23.69 -35.71
N ALA A 309 15.01 -24.73 -36.51
CA ALA A 309 14.33 -26.01 -36.39
C ALA A 309 15.20 -26.95 -35.54
N GLU A 310 14.53 -27.69 -34.66
CA GLU A 310 15.04 -28.68 -33.71
C GLU A 310 15.94 -29.75 -34.36
N ILE A 311 16.93 -30.23 -33.61
CA ILE A 311 17.62 -31.50 -33.88
C ILE A 311 17.49 -32.37 -32.62
N GLU A 312 16.87 -33.53 -32.86
CA GLU A 312 16.73 -34.81 -32.13
C GLU A 312 17.22 -34.94 -30.68
#